data_AF-A0A2J5PFR4-F1
#
_entry.id   AF-A0A2J5PFR4-F1
#
_cell.length_a   1.000
_cell.length_b   1.000
_cell.length_c   1.000
_cell.angle_alpha   90.00
_cell.angle_beta   90.00
_cell.angle_gamma   90.00
#
_symmetry.space_group_name_H-M   'P 1'
#
loop_
_entity.id
_entity.type
_entity.pdbx_description
1 polymer ?
#
loop_
_entity_poly.entity_id
_entity_poly.type
_entity_poly.pdbx_seq_one_letter_code
_entity_poly.pdbx_strand_id
1 'polypeptide(L)' 'MIKVAPAGQKDAVEMRKVYAGFVAQQIEARSPIIALEADLMSSMA' A
#
# COMPACT_ATOMS: atom_id res chain seq x y z
N MET A 1 9.69 7.27 1.39
CA MET A 1 9.30 7.45 -0.03
C MET A 1 9.05 6.10 -0.65
N ILE A 2 7.86 5.88 -1.20
CA ILE A 2 7.57 4.68 -1.99
C ILE A 2 8.28 4.84 -3.34
N LYS A 3 9.18 3.92 -3.67
CA LYS A 3 9.86 3.91 -4.97
C LYS A 3 8.92 3.32 -6.01
N VAL A 4 8.19 4.19 -6.70
CA VAL A 4 7.36 3.81 -7.86
C VAL A 4 8.22 3.88 -9.12
N ALA A 5 8.12 2.86 -9.96
CA ALA A 5 8.80 2.80 -11.24
C ALA A 5 8.19 3.82 -12.23
N PRO A 6 8.97 4.26 -13.24
CA PRO A 6 8.45 5.11 -14.30
C PRO A 6 7.28 4.46 -15.04
N ALA A 7 6.37 5.28 -15.57
CA ALA A 7 5.22 4.81 -16.34
C ALA A 7 5.64 3.85 -17.47
N GLY A 8 4.97 2.70 -17.56
CA GLY A 8 5.29 1.63 -18.53
C GLY A 8 6.31 0.61 -18.04
N GLN A 9 6.88 0.79 -16.84
CA GLN A 9 7.72 -0.22 -16.18
C GLN A 9 6.97 -0.86 -15.01
N LYS A 10 7.30 -2.11 -14.70
CA LYS A 10 6.75 -2.80 -13.54
C LYS A 10 7.50 -2.38 -12.30
N ASP A 11 6.76 -2.09 -11.23
CA ASP A 11 7.35 -1.93 -9.91
C ASP A 11 8.06 -3.21 -9.49
N ALA A 12 9.23 -3.05 -8.87
CA ALA A 12 9.98 -4.18 -8.30
C ALA A 12 9.25 -4.80 -7.09
N VAL A 13 8.31 -4.07 -6.48
CA VAL A 13 7.56 -4.48 -5.30
C VAL A 13 6.07 -4.28 -5.55
N GLU A 14 5.28 -5.31 -5.29
CA GLU A 14 3.82 -5.23 -5.37
C GLU A 14 3.29 -4.16 -4.40
N MET A 15 2.37 -3.31 -4.87
CA MET A 15 1.77 -2.23 -4.08
C MET A 15 1.14 -2.70 -2.76
N ARG A 16 0.59 -3.92 -2.71
CA ARG A 16 0.06 -4.50 -1.46
C ARG A 16 1.14 -4.69 -0.38
N LYS A 17 2.38 -5.04 -0.76
CA LYS A 17 3.51 -5.22 0.17
C LYS A 17 3.98 -3.87 0.67
N VAL A 18 3.97 -2.86 -0.19
CA VAL A 18 4.26 -1.47 0.18
C VAL A 18 3.24 -0.96 1.19
N TYR A 19 1.94 -1.15 0.94
CA TYR A 19 0.87 -0.75 1.84
C TYR A 19 0.96 -1.46 3.20
N ALA A 20 1.13 -2.78 3.21
CA ALA A 20 1.28 -3.55 4.44
C ALA A 20 2.49 -3.10 5.27
N GLY A 21 3.63 -2.86 4.61
CA GLY A 21 4.83 -2.34 5.26
C GLY A 21 4.65 -0.93 5.82
N PHE A 22 3.95 -0.05 5.10
CA PHE A 22 3.61 1.29 5.59
C PHE A 22 2.71 1.21 6.83
N VAL A 23 1.64 0.43 6.80
CA VAL A 23 0.73 0.25 7.94
C VAL A 23 1.48 -0.30 9.16
N ALA A 24 2.33 -1.31 8.97
CA ALA A 24 3.14 -1.88 10.05
C ALA A 24 4.04 -0.83 10.72
N GLN A 25 4.70 0.03 9.94
CA GLN A 25 5.54 1.12 10.45
C GLN A 25 4.74 2.16 11.23
N GLN A 26 3.54 2.52 10.76
CA GLN A 26 2.69 3.48 11.47
C GLN A 26 2.14 2.92 12.78
N ILE A 27 1.83 1.61 12.82
CA ILE A 27 1.45 0.89 14.04
C ILE A 27 2.60 0.94 15.06
N GLU A 28 3.83 0.63 14.62
CA GLU A 28 5.03 0.68 15.47
C GLU A 28 5.27 2.10 16.01
N ALA A 29 5.09 3.11 15.16
CA ALA A 29 5.23 4.52 15.52
C ALA A 29 4.04 5.08 16.35
N ARG A 30 3.02 4.27 16.66
CA ARG A 30 1.75 4.67 17.30
C ARG A 30 1.10 5.89 16.62
N SER A 31 1.32 6.02 15.33
CA SER A 31 0.80 7.12 14.53
C SER A 31 -0.59 6.76 14.03
N PRO A 32 -1.60 7.61 14.25
CA PRO A 32 -2.94 7.35 13.73
C PRO A 32 -2.91 7.35 12.21
N ILE A 33 -3.49 6.31 11.60
CA ILE A 33 -3.63 6.19 10.15
C ILE A 33 -5.09 6.34 9.75
N ILE A 34 -5.33 7.05 8.66
CA ILE A 34 -6.62 7.03 7.96
C ILE A 34 -6.44 6.05 6.81
N ALA A 35 -6.88 4.80 7.02
CA ALA A 35 -6.96 3.81 5.96
C ALA A 35 -8.32 3.98 5.28
N LEU A 36 -8.31 4.39 4.01
CA LEU A 36 -9.51 4.35 3.19
C LEU A 36 -9.67 2.92 2.66
N GLU A 37 -10.70 2.23 3.12
CA GLU A 37 -11.16 1.00 2.46
C GLU A 37 -11.71 1.37 1.08
N ALA A 38 -10.84 1.50 0.10
CA ALA A 38 -11.25 1.40 -1.29
C ALA A 38 -11.64 -0.06 -1.50
N ASP A 39 -12.95 -0.29 -1.68
CA ASP A 39 -13.57 -1.59 -1.91
C ASP A 39 -12.76 -2.46 -2.89
N LEU A 40 -11.92 -3.35 -2.35
CA LEU A 40 -11.26 -4.41 -3.10
C LEU A 40 -12.24 -5.59 -3.35
N MET A 41 -13.44 -5.57 -2.76
CA MET A 41 -14.45 -6.62 -2.92
C MET A 41 -15.17 -6.56 -4.27
N SER A 42 -14.96 -5.52 -5.08
CA SER A 42 -15.48 -5.48 -6.46
C SER A 42 -14.74 -6.44 -7.43
N SER A 43 -13.69 -7.12 -6.98
CA SER A 43 -12.87 -8.02 -7.81
C SER A 43 -13.01 -9.52 -7.47
N MET A 44 -13.92 -9.87 -6.56
CA MET A 44 -14.38 -11.24 -6.29
C MET A 44 -15.86 -11.42 -6.66
N ALA A 45 -16.24 -10.94 -7.84
CA ALA A 45 -17.51 -11.25 -8.51
C ALA A 45 -17.24 -11.74 -9.94
#